data_AF-A0A1Q7KD42-F1
#
_entry.id   AF-A0A1Q7KD42-F1
#
_cell.length_a   1.000
_cell.length_b   1.000
_cell.length_c   1.000
_cell.angle_alpha   90.00
_cell.angle_beta   90.00
_cell.angle_gamma   90.00
#
_symmetry.space_group_name_H-M   'P 1'
#
loop_
_entity.id
_entity.type
_entity.pdbx_description
1 polymer ?
#
loop_
_entity_poly.entity_id
_entity_poly.type
_entity_poly.pdbx_seq_one_letter_code
_entity_poly.pdbx_strand_id
1 'polypeptide(L)'
;MLTLLAVPLTLLSMQQPGAIAQRLAGRVSPNVAALVEQLGTTGSARGLPVDPLIQKAIEGSAKGIPDDRVAAAVRMVATQLDAAAAALREGGLASDTLAVAAGAFAITAGLSANDITALARVGARPQALTVGLRVAGTLAALGVPPAENIALVSVSLRSGKSAADLLLLPADVESEVAKGLTPAAAAAGLSRAAAAQARHGPPPGHGQQRPHPPAPPHHP
;
A
#
# COMPACT_ATOMS: atom_id res chain seq x y z
N MET A 1 -16.02 46.98 26.35
CA MET A 1 -15.44 46.79 25.01
C MET A 1 -15.24 45.30 24.78
N LEU A 2 -15.54 44.84 23.57
CA LEU A 2 -15.77 43.46 23.12
C LEU A 2 -14.74 42.42 23.59
N THR A 3 -15.22 41.33 24.18
CA THR A 3 -14.54 40.02 24.24
C THR A 3 -14.77 39.28 22.92
N LEU A 4 -13.69 39.08 22.16
CA LEU A 4 -13.69 38.31 20.92
C LEU A 4 -13.69 36.81 21.27
N LEU A 5 -14.83 36.14 21.11
CA LEU A 5 -14.94 34.68 21.22
C LEU A 5 -14.58 34.06 19.87
N ALA A 6 -13.37 33.52 19.75
CA ALA A 6 -12.97 32.69 18.62
C ALA A 6 -13.58 31.30 18.78
N VAL A 7 -14.66 31.01 18.04
CA VAL A 7 -15.23 29.66 17.94
C VAL A 7 -14.47 28.90 16.85
N PRO A 8 -13.97 27.68 17.12
CA PRO A 8 -13.18 26.92 16.15
C PRO A 8 -14.08 26.33 15.06
N LEU A 9 -13.73 26.57 13.78
CA LEU A 9 -14.28 25.78 12.67
C LEU A 9 -13.56 24.42 12.63
N THR A 10 -14.08 23.45 13.36
CA THR A 10 -13.75 22.03 13.13
C THR A 10 -14.63 21.53 11.97
N LEU A 11 -14.03 21.43 10.78
CA LEU A 11 -14.63 20.72 9.66
C LEU A 11 -14.62 19.21 9.97
N LEU A 12 -15.70 18.72 10.60
CA LEU A 12 -16.03 17.30 10.59
C LEU A 12 -16.33 16.92 9.13
N SER A 13 -15.46 16.12 8.51
CA SER A 13 -15.76 15.43 7.27
C SER A 13 -16.85 14.39 7.54
N MET A 14 -18.11 14.84 7.53
CA MET A 14 -19.27 13.95 7.57
C MET A 14 -19.30 13.15 6.27
N GLN A 15 -18.98 11.85 6.33
CA GLN A 15 -19.42 10.91 5.30
C GLN A 15 -20.95 11.01 5.23
N GLN A 16 -21.47 11.48 4.09
CA GLN A 16 -22.89 11.67 3.86
C GLN A 16 -23.64 10.33 4.08
N PRO A 17 -24.69 10.29 4.91
CA PRO A 17 -25.58 9.14 5.01
C PRO A 17 -26.08 8.74 3.60
N GLY A 18 -25.96 7.45 3.25
CA GLY A 18 -26.36 6.94 1.93
C GLY A 18 -25.26 6.91 0.85
N ALA A 19 -24.05 7.43 1.11
CA ALA A 19 -22.94 7.35 0.14
C ALA A 19 -22.52 5.89 -0.19
N ILE A 20 -22.59 4.99 0.79
CA ILE A 20 -22.31 3.55 0.58
C ILE A 20 -23.42 2.92 -0.27
N ALA A 21 -24.69 3.13 0.11
CA ALA A 21 -25.84 2.59 -0.59
C ALA A 21 -25.87 3.02 -2.07
N GLN A 22 -25.58 4.29 -2.38
CA GLN A 22 -25.50 4.78 -3.75
C GLN A 22 -24.44 4.06 -4.60
N ARG A 23 -23.27 3.74 -4.01
CA ARG A 23 -22.19 3.03 -4.74
C ARG A 23 -22.52 1.56 -5.03
N LEU A 24 -23.45 0.98 -4.26
CA LEU A 24 -23.88 -0.41 -4.33
C LEU A 24 -25.18 -0.62 -5.13
N ALA A 25 -25.98 0.43 -5.31
CA ALA A 25 -27.27 0.40 -5.98
C ALA A 25 -27.19 -0.29 -7.35
N GLY A 26 -27.99 -1.33 -7.55
CA GLY A 26 -28.07 -2.10 -8.80
C GLY A 26 -26.85 -2.97 -9.10
N ARG A 27 -25.84 -3.02 -8.22
CA ARG A 27 -24.58 -3.78 -8.44
C ARG A 27 -24.44 -5.00 -7.54
N VAL A 28 -25.16 -5.01 -6.42
CA VAL A 28 -25.18 -6.09 -5.44
C VAL A 28 -26.61 -6.32 -4.96
N SER A 29 -26.88 -7.48 -4.35
CA SER A 29 -28.19 -7.75 -3.76
C SER A 29 -28.46 -6.85 -2.54
N PRO A 30 -29.74 -6.62 -2.17
CA PRO A 30 -30.08 -5.85 -0.97
C PRO A 30 -29.45 -6.40 0.32
N ASN A 31 -29.34 -7.73 0.43
CA ASN A 31 -28.76 -8.39 1.60
C ASN A 31 -27.25 -8.07 1.73
N VAL A 32 -26.51 -8.14 0.63
CA VAL A 32 -25.08 -7.79 0.61
C VAL A 32 -24.90 -6.28 0.84
N ALA A 33 -25.77 -5.44 0.25
CA ALA A 33 -25.72 -3.99 0.44
C ALA A 33 -25.87 -3.59 1.91
N ALA A 34 -26.88 -4.14 2.60
CA ALA A 34 -27.13 -3.87 4.02
C ALA A 34 -25.94 -4.28 4.89
N LEU A 35 -25.31 -5.43 4.59
CA LEU A 35 -24.11 -5.89 5.31
C LEU A 35 -22.93 -4.94 5.11
N VAL A 36 -22.66 -4.51 3.87
CA VAL A 36 -21.56 -3.58 3.57
C VAL A 36 -21.80 -2.22 4.24
N GLU A 37 -23.03 -1.73 4.27
CA GLU A 37 -23.40 -0.49 4.95
C GLU A 37 -23.21 -0.59 6.46
N GLN A 38 -23.64 -1.69 7.08
CA GLN A 38 -23.44 -1.95 8.50
C GLN A 38 -21.94 -1.99 8.85
N LEU A 39 -21.15 -2.82 8.14
CA LEU A 39 -19.71 -2.96 8.39
C LEU A 39 -18.94 -1.69 8.07
N GLY A 40 -19.30 -1.02 6.98
CA GLY A 40 -18.69 0.23 6.53
C GLY A 40 -18.90 1.35 7.55
N THR A 41 -20.13 1.58 8.00
CA THR A 41 -20.45 2.58 9.03
C THR A 41 -19.75 2.28 10.36
N THR A 42 -19.78 1.02 10.78
CA THR A 42 -19.14 0.56 12.02
C THR A 42 -17.62 0.72 11.98
N GLY A 43 -17.00 0.38 10.85
CA GLY A 43 -15.55 0.49 10.65
C GLY A 43 -15.09 1.94 10.47
N SER A 44 -15.82 2.77 9.72
CA SER A 44 -15.47 4.17 9.50
C SER A 44 -15.54 4.99 10.78
N ALA A 45 -16.47 4.67 11.70
CA ALA A 45 -16.51 5.26 13.04
C ALA A 45 -15.23 5.00 13.86
N ARG A 46 -14.44 3.98 13.50
CA ARG A 46 -13.13 3.66 14.07
C ARG A 46 -11.95 4.05 13.18
N GLY A 47 -12.20 4.77 12.09
CA GLY A 47 -11.18 5.23 11.14
C GLY A 47 -10.72 4.19 10.12
N LEU A 48 -11.50 3.13 9.85
CA LEU A 48 -11.18 2.15 8.81
C LEU A 48 -11.68 2.60 7.41
N PRO A 49 -10.97 2.24 6.33
CA PRO A 49 -11.43 2.51 4.97
C PRO A 49 -12.65 1.64 4.60
N VAL A 50 -13.65 2.24 3.97
CA VAL A 50 -14.87 1.55 3.54
C VAL A 50 -14.73 0.95 2.12
N ASP A 51 -13.93 1.59 1.27
CA ASP A 51 -13.78 1.23 -0.14
C ASP A 51 -13.46 -0.25 -0.40
N PRO A 52 -12.57 -0.92 0.37
CA PRO A 52 -12.31 -2.35 0.18
C PRO A 52 -13.56 -3.24 0.35
N LEU A 53 -14.47 -2.89 1.27
CA LEU A 53 -15.72 -3.63 1.49
C LEU A 53 -16.66 -3.49 0.28
N ILE A 54 -16.81 -2.25 -0.21
CA ILE A 54 -17.63 -1.93 -1.39
C ILE A 54 -17.10 -2.68 -2.62
N GLN A 55 -15.79 -2.58 -2.88
CA GLN A 55 -15.19 -3.25 -4.03
C GLN A 55 -15.34 -4.76 -3.93
N LYS A 56 -15.16 -5.35 -2.75
CA LYS A 56 -15.30 -6.80 -2.59
C LYS A 56 -16.71 -7.30 -2.88
N ALA A 57 -17.71 -6.55 -2.41
CA ALA A 57 -19.11 -6.87 -2.66
C ALA A 57 -19.44 -6.82 -4.15
N ILE A 58 -19.07 -5.71 -4.82
CA ILE A 58 -19.27 -5.54 -6.26
C ILE A 58 -18.56 -6.63 -7.06
N GLU A 59 -17.29 -6.92 -6.73
CA GLU A 59 -16.50 -7.96 -7.41
C GLU A 59 -17.20 -9.33 -7.30
N GLY A 60 -17.64 -9.70 -6.10
CA GLY A 60 -18.33 -10.96 -5.85
C GLY A 60 -19.64 -11.07 -6.63
N SER A 61 -20.49 -10.05 -6.56
CA SER A 61 -21.77 -10.02 -7.29
C SER A 61 -21.58 -10.01 -8.80
N ALA A 62 -20.61 -9.24 -9.32
CA ALA A 62 -20.29 -9.21 -10.75
C ALA A 62 -19.79 -10.57 -11.28
N LYS A 63 -19.16 -11.38 -10.42
CA LYS A 63 -18.73 -12.74 -10.73
C LYS A 63 -19.85 -13.79 -10.58
N GLY A 64 -21.07 -13.36 -10.25
CA GLY A 64 -22.20 -14.27 -10.00
C GLY A 64 -22.00 -15.17 -8.77
N ILE A 65 -21.16 -14.74 -7.82
CA ILE A 65 -20.93 -15.49 -6.59
C ILE A 65 -22.19 -15.40 -5.71
N PRO A 66 -22.66 -16.53 -5.14
CA PRO A 66 -23.76 -16.55 -4.18
C PRO A 66 -23.59 -15.56 -3.02
N ASP A 67 -24.68 -14.92 -2.63
CA ASP A 67 -24.71 -13.83 -1.63
C ASP A 67 -24.06 -14.21 -0.29
N ASP A 68 -24.24 -15.45 0.17
CA ASP A 68 -23.65 -15.99 1.39
C ASP A 68 -22.11 -16.01 1.32
N ARG A 69 -21.56 -16.41 0.16
CA ARG A 69 -20.12 -16.40 -0.10
C ARG A 69 -19.58 -14.98 -0.27
N VAL A 70 -20.33 -14.09 -0.91
CA VAL A 70 -19.96 -12.66 -0.98
C VAL A 70 -19.95 -12.05 0.43
N ALA A 71 -20.99 -12.31 1.22
CA ALA A 71 -21.09 -11.82 2.59
C ALA A 71 -19.94 -12.33 3.48
N ALA A 72 -19.57 -13.60 3.36
CA ALA A 72 -18.41 -14.16 4.06
C ALA A 72 -17.11 -13.44 3.66
N ALA A 73 -16.90 -13.21 2.36
CA ALA A 73 -15.72 -12.49 1.87
C ALA A 73 -15.66 -11.03 2.35
N VAL A 74 -16.79 -10.32 2.37
CA VAL A 74 -16.86 -8.93 2.89
C VAL A 74 -16.52 -8.88 4.38
N ARG A 75 -17.03 -9.83 5.19
CA ARG A 75 -16.67 -9.91 6.62
C ARG A 75 -15.19 -10.18 6.81
N MET A 76 -14.61 -11.08 6.00
CA MET A 76 -13.18 -11.35 6.04
C MET A 76 -12.35 -10.10 5.73
N VAL A 77 -12.75 -9.30 4.73
CA VAL A 77 -12.09 -8.01 4.43
C VAL A 77 -12.17 -7.07 5.63
N ALA A 78 -13.31 -6.98 6.32
CA ALA A 78 -13.43 -6.17 7.53
C ALA A 78 -12.44 -6.62 8.62
N THR A 79 -12.33 -7.93 8.87
CA THR A 79 -11.35 -8.49 9.82
C THR A 79 -9.91 -8.17 9.43
N GLN A 80 -9.58 -8.25 8.15
CA GLN A 80 -8.23 -7.93 7.66
C GLN A 80 -7.90 -6.44 7.80
N LEU A 81 -8.88 -5.55 7.61
CA LEU A 81 -8.73 -4.12 7.86
C LEU A 81 -8.47 -3.82 9.33
N ASP A 82 -9.22 -4.44 10.25
CA ASP A 82 -8.97 -4.32 11.69
C ASP A 82 -7.56 -4.82 12.06
N ALA A 83 -7.15 -5.99 11.54
CA ALA A 83 -5.82 -6.56 11.78
C ALA A 83 -4.69 -5.66 11.26
N ALA A 84 -4.83 -5.13 10.04
CA ALA A 84 -3.86 -4.21 9.46
C ALA A 84 -3.77 -2.91 10.27
N ALA A 85 -4.90 -2.34 10.68
CA ALA A 85 -4.92 -1.13 11.50
C ALA A 85 -4.27 -1.33 12.88
N ALA A 86 -4.47 -2.48 13.51
CA ALA A 86 -3.81 -2.82 14.76
C ALA A 86 -2.28 -2.95 14.58
N ALA A 87 -1.85 -3.69 13.56
CA ALA A 87 -0.43 -3.90 13.28
C ALA A 87 0.32 -2.60 12.94
N LEU A 88 -0.28 -1.73 12.13
CA LEU A 88 0.29 -0.42 11.79
C LEU A 88 0.47 0.45 13.03
N ARG A 89 -0.53 0.45 13.93
CA ARG A 89 -0.47 1.19 15.20
C ARG A 89 0.62 0.65 16.13
N GLU A 90 0.73 -0.67 16.23
CA GLU A 90 1.81 -1.33 16.99
C GLU A 90 3.20 -1.00 16.39
N GLY A 91 3.27 -0.82 15.07
CA GLY A 91 4.47 -0.39 14.37
C GLY A 91 4.77 1.12 14.47
N GLY A 92 3.94 1.90 15.17
CA GLY A 92 4.14 3.33 15.42
C GLY A 92 3.52 4.26 14.36
N LEU A 93 2.75 3.73 13.40
CA LEU A 93 2.02 4.57 12.44
C LEU A 93 0.65 4.96 13.00
N ALA A 94 0.36 6.27 12.99
CA ALA A 94 -0.99 6.76 13.27
C ALA A 94 -1.99 6.28 12.20
N SER A 95 -3.29 6.31 12.51
CA SER A 95 -4.33 5.83 11.58
C SER A 95 -4.26 6.54 10.22
N ASP A 96 -3.92 5.79 9.17
CA ASP A 96 -3.94 6.20 7.77
C ASP A 96 -4.74 5.14 6.98
N THR A 97 -5.87 5.55 6.43
CA THR A 97 -6.81 4.66 5.73
C THR A 97 -6.19 4.02 4.48
N LEU A 98 -5.26 4.69 3.79
CA LEU A 98 -4.57 4.14 2.63
C LEU A 98 -3.56 3.08 3.05
N ALA A 99 -2.81 3.34 4.11
CA ALA A 99 -1.87 2.36 4.67
C ALA A 99 -2.61 1.13 5.19
N VAL A 100 -3.75 1.32 5.87
CA VAL A 100 -4.60 0.22 6.36
C VAL A 100 -5.12 -0.64 5.20
N ALA A 101 -5.62 -0.02 4.13
CA ALA A 101 -6.06 -0.76 2.95
C ALA A 101 -4.91 -1.55 2.29
N ALA A 102 -3.71 -0.96 2.20
CA ALA A 102 -2.52 -1.63 1.68
C ALA A 102 -2.07 -2.81 2.57
N GLY A 103 -2.09 -2.63 3.89
CA GLY A 103 -1.78 -3.70 4.85
C GLY A 103 -2.79 -4.85 4.77
N ALA A 104 -4.09 -4.56 4.66
CA ALA A 104 -5.11 -5.59 4.51
C ALA A 104 -4.99 -6.36 3.18
N PHE A 105 -4.63 -5.66 2.10
CA PHE A 105 -4.28 -6.32 0.83
C PHE A 105 -3.10 -7.29 1.00
N ALA A 106 -2.05 -6.86 1.70
CA ALA A 106 -0.89 -7.71 1.94
C ALA A 106 -1.20 -8.92 2.84
N ILE A 107 -2.07 -8.76 3.85
CA ILE A 107 -2.59 -9.87 4.65
C ILE A 107 -3.39 -10.85 3.79
N THR A 108 -4.24 -10.34 2.90
CA THR A 108 -5.00 -11.17 1.95
C THR A 108 -4.08 -11.99 1.05
N ALA A 109 -2.92 -11.43 0.68
CA ALA A 109 -1.91 -12.10 -0.14
C ALA A 109 -1.04 -13.10 0.65
N GLY A 110 -1.27 -13.27 1.95
CA GLY A 110 -0.60 -14.29 2.77
C GLY A 110 0.44 -13.76 3.76
N LEU A 111 0.60 -12.44 3.90
CA LEU A 111 1.41 -11.89 4.98
C LEU A 111 0.67 -11.89 6.33
N SER A 112 1.42 -11.92 7.43
CA SER A 112 0.87 -11.85 8.78
C SER A 112 0.77 -10.41 9.30
N ALA A 113 0.01 -10.19 10.37
CA ALA A 113 0.01 -8.91 11.08
C ALA A 113 1.42 -8.53 11.59
N ASN A 114 2.23 -9.51 12.01
CA ASN A 114 3.60 -9.27 12.45
C ASN A 114 4.49 -8.73 11.32
N ASP A 115 4.26 -9.19 10.09
CA ASP A 115 4.97 -8.68 8.89
C ASP A 115 4.59 -7.22 8.61
N ILE A 116 3.31 -6.86 8.77
CA ILE A 116 2.85 -5.47 8.65
C ILE A 116 3.50 -4.60 9.74
N THR A 117 3.52 -5.07 10.98
CA THR A 117 4.19 -4.38 12.10
C THR A 117 5.68 -4.19 11.81
N ALA A 118 6.36 -5.21 11.27
CA ALA A 118 7.78 -5.15 10.94
C ALA A 118 8.08 -4.08 9.87
N LEU A 119 7.25 -3.98 8.82
CA LEU A 119 7.38 -2.95 7.80
C LEU A 119 7.09 -1.55 8.35
N ALA A 120 6.09 -1.40 9.21
CA ALA A 120 5.78 -0.12 9.84
C ALA A 120 6.93 0.38 10.74
N ARG A 121 7.57 -0.53 11.51
CA ARG A 121 8.73 -0.22 12.35
C ARG A 121 9.97 0.25 11.59
N VAL A 122 10.00 0.10 10.26
CA VAL A 122 11.06 0.68 9.43
C VAL A 122 11.10 2.22 9.55
N GLY A 123 9.97 2.85 9.89
CA GLY A 123 9.91 4.31 10.10
C GLY A 123 10.01 5.11 8.79
N ALA A 124 9.62 4.52 7.67
CA ALA A 124 9.58 5.21 6.39
C ALA A 124 8.46 6.27 6.36
N ARG A 125 8.55 7.22 5.42
CA ARG A 125 7.49 8.21 5.18
C ARG A 125 6.16 7.49 4.90
N PRO A 126 5.00 7.96 5.44
CA PRO A 126 3.72 7.27 5.30
C PRO A 126 3.37 6.88 3.86
N GLN A 127 3.62 7.76 2.89
CA GLN A 127 3.34 7.49 1.47
C GLN A 127 4.21 6.34 0.91
N ALA A 128 5.49 6.30 1.30
CA ALA A 128 6.40 5.24 0.89
C ALA A 128 6.03 3.90 1.56
N LEU A 129 5.64 3.92 2.84
CA LEU A 129 5.17 2.74 3.55
C LEU A 129 3.89 2.18 2.90
N THR A 130 2.91 3.02 2.56
CA THR A 130 1.69 2.59 1.85
C THR A 130 2.02 1.89 0.53
N VAL A 131 2.94 2.45 -0.27
CA VAL A 131 3.38 1.80 -1.51
C VAL A 131 4.14 0.50 -1.21
N GLY A 132 5.04 0.51 -0.22
CA GLY A 132 5.79 -0.66 0.22
C GLY A 132 4.89 -1.82 0.65
N LEU A 133 3.81 -1.55 1.38
CA LEU A 133 2.82 -2.56 1.78
C LEU A 133 2.08 -3.15 0.58
N ARG A 134 1.69 -2.32 -0.40
CA ARG A 134 1.10 -2.81 -1.65
C ARG A 134 2.07 -3.70 -2.41
N VAL A 135 3.32 -3.26 -2.52
CA VAL A 135 4.40 -4.04 -3.16
C VAL A 135 4.62 -5.36 -2.42
N ALA A 136 4.65 -5.35 -1.09
CA ALA A 136 4.79 -6.55 -0.28
C ALA A 136 3.64 -7.54 -0.54
N GLY A 137 2.39 -7.06 -0.61
CA GLY A 137 1.26 -7.90 -1.00
C GLY A 137 1.39 -8.49 -2.41
N THR A 138 1.85 -7.70 -3.38
CA THR A 138 2.08 -8.18 -4.75
C THR A 138 3.18 -9.24 -4.79
N LEU A 139 4.30 -9.03 -4.09
CA LEU A 139 5.39 -10.00 -4.01
C LEU A 139 4.94 -11.32 -3.35
N ALA A 140 4.12 -11.24 -2.31
CA ALA A 140 3.53 -12.43 -1.68
C ALA A 140 2.63 -13.20 -2.66
N ALA A 141 1.81 -12.49 -3.45
CA ALA A 141 1.00 -13.08 -4.51
C ALA A 141 1.83 -13.71 -5.65
N LEU A 142 3.04 -13.20 -5.90
CA LEU A 142 4.02 -13.79 -6.82
C LEU A 142 4.78 -15.00 -6.22
N GLY A 143 4.46 -15.39 -4.98
CA GLY A 143 5.06 -16.54 -4.32
C GLY A 143 6.39 -16.24 -3.63
N VAL A 144 6.74 -14.96 -3.42
CA VAL A 144 7.90 -14.61 -2.58
C VAL A 144 7.56 -14.90 -1.12
N PRO A 145 8.34 -15.74 -0.40
CA PRO A 145 8.05 -16.04 0.99
C PRO A 145 8.18 -14.80 1.89
N PRO A 146 7.48 -14.77 3.05
CA PRO A 146 7.43 -13.57 3.89
C PRO A 146 8.81 -13.04 4.31
N ALA A 147 9.76 -13.92 4.67
CA ALA A 147 11.08 -13.48 5.13
C ALA A 147 11.85 -12.68 4.08
N GLU A 148 11.94 -13.19 2.84
CA GLU A 148 12.60 -12.52 1.72
C GLU A 148 11.86 -11.26 1.28
N ASN A 149 10.53 -11.30 1.28
CA ASN A 149 9.68 -10.17 0.95
C ASN A 149 9.91 -8.99 1.90
N ILE A 150 9.82 -9.25 3.21
CA ILE A 150 10.03 -8.23 4.24
C ILE A 150 11.46 -7.71 4.21
N ALA A 151 12.46 -8.57 3.98
CA ALA A 151 13.84 -8.13 3.82
C ALA A 151 14.02 -7.17 2.63
N LEU A 152 13.46 -7.49 1.47
CA LEU A 152 13.55 -6.68 0.24
C LEU A 152 12.83 -5.33 0.38
N VAL A 153 11.58 -5.34 0.88
CA VAL A 153 10.81 -4.11 1.03
C VAL A 153 11.41 -3.22 2.12
N SER A 154 11.82 -3.80 3.25
CA SER A 154 12.43 -3.04 4.35
C SER A 154 13.74 -2.37 3.96
N VAL A 155 14.62 -3.05 3.21
CA VAL A 155 15.88 -2.42 2.75
C VAL A 155 15.60 -1.30 1.76
N SER A 156 14.63 -1.49 0.87
CA SER A 156 14.22 -0.48 -0.11
C SER A 156 13.66 0.77 0.56
N LEU A 157 12.80 0.59 1.57
CA LEU A 157 12.24 1.67 2.39
C LEU A 157 13.32 2.42 3.19
N ARG A 158 14.24 1.70 3.86
CA ARG A 158 15.35 2.32 4.61
C ARG A 158 16.30 3.10 3.71
N SER A 159 16.50 2.64 2.48
CA SER A 159 17.36 3.31 1.50
C SER A 159 16.71 4.56 0.91
N GLY A 160 15.47 4.88 1.31
CA GLY A 160 14.77 6.08 0.84
C GLY A 160 14.32 6.01 -0.62
N LYS A 161 14.20 4.81 -1.21
CA LYS A 161 13.69 4.63 -2.59
C LYS A 161 12.39 5.40 -2.79
N SER A 162 12.22 5.97 -3.99
CA SER A 162 11.00 6.68 -4.32
C SER A 162 9.82 5.69 -4.41
N ALA A 163 8.59 6.21 -4.30
CA ALA A 163 7.40 5.40 -4.53
C ALA A 163 7.41 4.74 -5.92
N ALA A 164 7.90 5.44 -6.95
CA ALA A 164 8.03 4.89 -8.30
C ALA A 164 9.00 3.71 -8.34
N ASP A 165 10.16 3.82 -7.69
CA ASP A 165 11.16 2.74 -7.65
C ASP A 165 10.67 1.52 -6.85
N LEU A 166 9.90 1.74 -5.79
CA LEU A 166 9.28 0.65 -5.02
C LEU A 166 8.31 -0.15 -5.88
N LEU A 167 7.53 0.53 -6.73
CA LEU A 167 6.56 -0.11 -7.64
C LEU A 167 7.22 -1.00 -8.71
N LEU A 168 8.52 -0.82 -8.98
CA LEU A 168 9.27 -1.66 -9.91
C LEU A 168 9.69 -3.02 -9.31
N LEU A 169 9.74 -3.15 -7.99
CA LEU A 169 10.25 -4.36 -7.32
C LEU A 169 9.56 -5.67 -7.77
N PRO A 170 8.23 -5.73 -7.96
CA PRO A 170 7.59 -6.93 -8.48
C PRO A 170 8.09 -7.31 -9.88
N ALA A 171 8.22 -6.34 -10.78
CA ALA A 171 8.74 -6.57 -12.13
C ALA A 171 10.23 -6.99 -12.11
N ASP A 172 11.02 -6.44 -11.20
CA ASP A 172 12.41 -6.85 -11.00
C ASP A 172 12.48 -8.32 -10.53
N VAL A 173 11.61 -8.75 -9.61
CA VAL A 173 11.53 -10.15 -9.16
C VAL A 173 11.09 -11.06 -10.30
N GLU A 174 10.05 -10.69 -11.06
CA GLU A 174 9.59 -11.47 -12.22
C GLU A 174 10.69 -11.59 -13.29
N SER A 175 11.47 -10.54 -13.53
CA SER A 175 12.61 -10.55 -14.46
C SER A 175 13.69 -11.55 -14.03
N GLU A 176 14.02 -11.59 -12.74
CA GLU A 176 14.96 -12.58 -12.20
C GLU A 176 14.40 -14.01 -12.24
N VAL A 177 13.09 -14.18 -12.00
CA VAL A 177 12.41 -15.48 -12.13
C VAL A 177 12.41 -15.96 -13.58
N ALA A 178 12.19 -15.06 -14.55
CA ALA A 178 12.28 -15.37 -15.98
C ALA A 178 13.69 -15.83 -16.41
N LYS A 179 14.73 -15.46 -15.65
CA LYS A 179 16.11 -15.95 -15.83
C LYS A 179 16.37 -17.31 -15.15
N GLY A 180 15.35 -17.92 -14.55
CA GLY A 180 15.41 -19.25 -13.96
C GLY A 180 15.59 -19.28 -12.44
N LEU A 181 15.56 -18.13 -11.75
CA LEU A 181 15.58 -18.09 -10.29
C LEU A 181 14.20 -18.42 -9.70
N THR A 182 14.18 -18.91 -8.47
CA THR A 182 12.94 -18.99 -7.68
C THR A 182 12.54 -17.59 -7.17
N PRO A 183 11.26 -17.32 -6.88
CA PRO A 183 10.85 -16.03 -6.29
C PRO A 183 11.63 -15.66 -5.02
N ALA A 184 11.92 -16.64 -4.17
CA ALA A 184 12.74 -16.45 -2.98
C ALA A 184 14.18 -16.03 -3.33
N ALA A 185 14.84 -16.74 -4.24
CA ALA A 185 16.21 -16.43 -4.65
C ALA A 185 16.32 -15.05 -5.33
N ALA A 186 15.35 -14.72 -6.19
CA ALA A 186 15.22 -13.42 -6.85
C ALA A 186 15.10 -12.28 -5.83
N ALA A 187 14.13 -12.37 -4.91
CA ALA A 187 13.93 -11.34 -3.89
C ALA A 187 15.13 -11.20 -2.95
N ALA A 188 15.75 -12.31 -2.54
CA ALA A 188 16.95 -12.28 -1.70
C ALA A 188 18.15 -11.65 -2.44
N GLY A 189 18.32 -11.93 -3.73
CA GLY A 189 19.35 -11.31 -4.58
C GLY A 189 19.18 -9.80 -4.68
N LEU A 190 17.96 -9.34 -5.00
CA LEU A 190 17.62 -7.93 -5.07
C LEU A 190 17.79 -7.22 -3.72
N SER A 191 17.44 -7.87 -2.62
CA SER A 191 17.63 -7.32 -1.27
C SER A 191 19.11 -7.09 -0.96
N ARG A 192 19.97 -8.07 -1.28
CA ARG A 192 21.43 -7.93 -1.12
C ARG A 192 21.99 -6.82 -2.03
N ALA A 193 21.55 -6.75 -3.28
CA ALA A 193 21.98 -5.71 -4.22
C ALA A 193 21.59 -4.31 -3.73
N ALA A 194 20.36 -4.13 -3.26
CA ALA A 194 19.89 -2.88 -2.66
C ALA A 194 20.68 -2.51 -1.40
N ALA A 195 20.97 -3.48 -0.53
CA ALA A 195 21.80 -3.26 0.66
C ALA A 195 23.23 -2.83 0.30
N ALA A 196 23.82 -3.41 -0.75
CA ALA A 196 25.15 -3.04 -1.23
C ALA A 196 25.17 -1.62 -1.78
N GLN A 197 24.17 -1.23 -2.58
CA GLN A 197 24.04 0.12 -3.12
C GLN A 197 23.88 1.17 -2.02
N ALA A 198 23.06 0.90 -1.00
CA ALA A 198 22.87 1.80 0.13
C ALA A 198 24.17 2.07 0.92
N ARG A 199 25.11 1.13 0.93
CA ARG A 199 26.43 1.29 1.59
C ARG A 199 27.42 2.12 0.76
N HIS A 200 27.32 2.07 -0.57
CA HIS A 200 28.27 2.73 -1.47
C HIS A 200 27.85 4.16 -1.87
N GLY A 201 26.65 4.59 -1.46
CA GLY A 201 26.07 5.87 -1.87
C GLY A 201 25.66 5.86 -3.35
N PRO A 202 25.00 6.92 -3.85
CA PRO A 202 24.70 7.04 -5.27
C PRO A 202 26.01 7.04 -6.08
N PRO A 203 26.08 6.32 -7.22
CA PRO A 203 27.22 6.49 -8.11
C PRO A 203 27.35 7.97 -8.53
N PRO A 204 28.57 8.51 -8.73
CA PRO A 204 28.73 9.85 -9.26
C PRO A 204 27.96 9.97 -10.58
N GLY A 205 27.01 10.89 -10.65
CA GLY A 205 26.22 11.10 -11.85
C GLY A 205 27.13 11.39 -13.03
N HIS A 206 27.06 10.57 -14.08
CA HIS A 206 27.64 10.91 -15.39
C HIS A 206 26.79 12.03 -16.01
N GLY A 207 27.05 13.27 -15.61
CA GLY A 207 26.18 14.40 -15.94
C GLY A 207 26.86 15.76 -15.82
N GLN A 208 28.07 15.90 -16.36
CA GLN A 208 28.61 17.19 -16.76
C GLN A 208 29.42 17.01 -18.04
N GLN A 209 28.78 17.32 -19.17
CA GLN A 209 29.46 17.59 -20.42
C GLN A 209 30.53 18.65 -20.13
N ARG A 210 31.79 18.32 -20.40
CA ARG A 210 32.88 19.30 -20.39
C ARG A 210 32.51 20.41 -21.40
N PRO A 211 32.64 21.70 -21.05
CA PRO A 211 32.49 22.76 -22.03
C PRO A 211 33.46 22.53 -23.19
N HIS A 212 32.96 22.49 -24.42
CA HIS A 212 33.83 22.53 -25.60
C HIS A 212 34.57 23.88 -25.62
N PRO A 213 35.89 23.89 -25.94
CA PRO A 213 36.59 25.14 -26.15
C PRO A 213 36.02 25.88 -27.38
N PRO A 214 35.93 27.22 -27.35
CA PRO A 214 35.39 27.99 -28.46
C PRO A 214 36.28 27.87 -29.70
N ALA A 215 35.65 27.77 -30.87
CA ALA A 215 36.32 27.73 -32.17
C ALA A 215 37.09 29.04 -32.44
N PRO A 216 38.27 28.99 -33.10
CA PRO A 216 39.03 30.20 -33.42
C PRO A 216 38.32 31.05 -34.49
N PRO A 217 38.46 32.39 -34.43
CA PRO A 217 37.84 33.28 -35.39
C PRO A 217 38.47 33.14 -36.78
N HIS A 218 37.62 33.07 -37.81
CA HIS A 218 38.03 33.20 -39.20
C HIS A 218 38.37 34.67 -39.48
N HIS A 219 39.59 34.92 -39.97
CA HIS A 219 39.97 36.23 -40.51
C HIS A 219 39.43 36.40 -41.95
N PRO A 220 39.09 37.64 -42.35
CA PRO A 220 38.58 37.98 -43.69
C PRO A 220 39.64 37.86 -44.80
#